data_AF-A0AAN7HYP8-F1
#
_entry.id   AF-A0AAN7HYP8-F1
#
_cell.length_a   1.000
_cell.length_b   1.000
_cell.length_c   1.000
_cell.angle_alpha   90.00
_cell.angle_beta   90.00
_cell.angle_gamma   90.00
#
_symmetry.space_group_name_H-M   'P 1'
#
loop_
_entity.id
_entity.type
_entity.pdbx_description
1 polymer ?
#
loop_
_entity_poly.entity_id
_entity_poly.type
_entity_poly.pdbx_seq_one_letter_code
_entity_poly.pdbx_strand_id
1 'polypeptide(L)'
;MNYRYTLKINALMHDIIVELQTKRERHVKYPHVYPSAAVSATHIRSTIVNPTQLSTFEDWQCVLERLDAHPLLRKSMKEEKGDFIEYWEILI
;
A
#
# COMPACT_ATOMS: atom_id res chain seq x y z
N MET A 1 -8.13 -21.14 3.61
CA MET A 1 -7.26 -20.45 2.62
C MET A 1 -6.26 -21.46 2.07
N ASN A 2 -6.06 -21.48 0.75
CA ASN A 2 -5.07 -22.36 0.12
C ASN A 2 -3.65 -21.83 0.43
N TYR A 3 -2.71 -22.70 0.83
CA TYR A 3 -1.33 -22.32 1.16
C TYR A 3 -0.65 -21.48 0.07
N ARG A 4 -0.83 -21.85 -1.20
CA ARG A 4 -0.26 -21.09 -2.34
C ARG A 4 -0.83 -19.67 -2.42
N TYR A 5 -2.11 -19.52 -2.11
CA TYR A 5 -2.76 -18.21 -2.09
C TYR A 5 -2.24 -17.35 -0.93
N THR A 6 -2.08 -17.94 0.26
CA THR A 6 -1.48 -17.24 1.40
C THR A 6 -0.05 -16.76 1.10
N LEU A 7 0.77 -17.58 0.43
CA LEU A 7 2.11 -17.17 -0.01
C LEU A 7 2.07 -15.99 -0.98
N LYS A 8 1.14 -16.01 -1.95
CA LYS A 8 0.95 -14.90 -2.90
C LYS A 8 0.61 -13.61 -2.16
N ILE A 9 -0.38 -13.63 -1.26
CA ILE A 9 -0.76 -12.44 -0.49
C ILE A 9 0.39 -11.96 0.42
N ASN A 10 1.14 -12.88 1.04
CA ASN A 10 2.33 -12.52 1.83
C ASN A 10 3.39 -11.80 0.97
N ALA A 11 3.62 -12.25 -0.26
CA ALA A 11 4.55 -11.60 -1.18
C ALA A 11 4.08 -10.18 -1.56
N LEU A 12 2.80 -10.02 -1.90
CA LEU A 12 2.22 -8.70 -2.18
C LEU A 12 2.35 -7.75 -0.98
N MET A 13 2.05 -8.23 0.23
CA MET A 13 2.21 -7.46 1.46
C MET A 13 3.67 -7.06 1.70
N HIS A 14 4.61 -7.97 1.49
CA HIS A 14 6.03 -7.69 1.62
C HIS A 14 6.47 -6.58 0.66
N ASP A 15 6.06 -6.66 -0.61
CA ASP A 15 6.44 -5.67 -1.62
C ASP A 15 5.90 -4.27 -1.27
N ILE A 16 4.67 -4.19 -0.77
CA ILE A 16 4.08 -2.92 -0.28
C ILE A 16 4.87 -2.38 0.90
N ILE A 17 5.21 -3.23 1.88
CA ILE A 17 5.98 -2.80 3.06
C ILE A 17 7.34 -2.23 2.65
N VAL A 18 8.05 -2.91 1.72
CA VAL A 18 9.33 -2.45 1.18
C VAL A 18 9.18 -1.10 0.47
N GLU A 19 8.11 -0.91 -0.29
CA GLU A 19 7.83 0.37 -0.95
C GLU A 19 7.61 1.50 0.07
N LEU A 20 6.78 1.25 1.09
CA LEU A 20 6.49 2.23 2.15
C LEU A 20 7.75 2.59 2.94
N GLN A 21 8.60 1.61 3.26
CA GLN A 21 9.90 1.83 3.91
C GLN A 21 10.80 2.69 3.03
N THR A 22 10.92 2.34 1.75
CA THR A 22 11.75 3.10 0.79
C THR A 22 11.27 4.55 0.67
N LYS A 23 9.96 4.77 0.62
CA LYS A 23 9.37 6.13 0.58
C LYS A 23 9.64 6.91 1.85
N ARG A 24 9.51 6.29 3.01
CA ARG A 24 9.86 6.90 4.31
C ARG A 24 11.34 7.25 4.39
N GLU A 25 12.24 6.33 4.06
CA GLU A 25 13.68 6.58 4.07
C GLU A 25 14.06 7.76 3.17
N ARG A 26 13.49 7.83 1.97
CA ARG A 26 13.70 8.95 1.04
C ARG A 26 13.15 10.26 1.59
N HIS A 27 11.97 10.24 2.21
CA HIS A 27 11.39 11.41 2.86
C HIS A 27 12.28 11.93 4.01
N VAL A 28 12.77 11.03 4.87
CA VAL A 28 13.67 11.38 5.98
C VAL A 28 15.01 11.92 5.46
N LYS A 29 15.59 11.28 4.45
CA LYS A 29 16.91 11.63 3.92
C LYS A 29 16.89 12.90 3.07
N TYR A 30 15.83 13.12 2.29
CA TYR A 30 15.71 14.23 1.35
C TYR A 30 14.29 14.82 1.34
N PRO A 31 13.84 15.46 2.43
CA PRO A 31 12.44 15.91 2.59
C PRO A 31 12.01 16.97 1.57
N HIS A 32 12.96 17.75 1.04
CA HIS A 32 12.69 18.74 -0.01
C HIS A 32 12.44 18.10 -1.39
N VAL A 33 12.99 16.90 -1.65
CA VAL A 33 12.74 16.14 -2.88
C VAL A 33 11.54 15.21 -2.72
N TYR A 34 11.40 14.62 -1.55
CA TYR A 34 10.33 13.69 -1.20
C TYR A 34 9.52 14.28 -0.05
N PRO A 35 8.49 15.11 -0.31
CA PRO A 35 7.78 15.85 0.73
C PRO A 35 6.83 14.98 1.58
N SER A 36 6.59 13.73 1.21
CA SER A 36 5.69 12.82 1.92
C SER A 36 6.28 11.41 1.97
N ALA A 37 6.16 10.76 3.13
CA ALA A 37 6.44 9.34 3.33
C ALA A 37 5.28 8.42 2.92
N ALA A 38 4.09 8.98 2.69
CA ALA A 38 2.89 8.21 2.38
C ALA A 38 2.76 7.88 0.88
N VAL A 39 2.15 6.73 0.58
CA VAL A 39 1.82 6.21 -0.76
C VAL A 39 0.31 6.08 -0.90
N SER A 40 -0.26 6.45 -2.05
CA SER A 40 -1.72 6.38 -2.23
C SER A 40 -2.20 4.94 -2.40
N ALA A 41 -3.37 4.63 -1.85
CA ALA A 41 -4.02 3.33 -2.03
C ALA A 41 -4.29 3.04 -3.51
N THR A 42 -4.58 4.06 -4.32
CA THR A 42 -4.73 3.94 -5.78
C THR A 42 -3.43 3.47 -6.44
N HIS A 43 -2.27 3.97 -6.01
CA HIS A 43 -0.97 3.51 -6.51
C HIS A 43 -0.75 2.05 -6.17
N ILE A 44 -0.90 1.68 -4.89
CA ILE A 44 -0.75 0.30 -4.41
C ILE A 44 -1.71 -0.64 -5.15
N ARG A 45 -2.98 -0.26 -5.28
CA ARG A 45 -3.98 -1.05 -5.99
C ARG A 45 -3.58 -1.29 -7.44
N SER A 46 -2.97 -0.30 -8.11
CA SER A 46 -2.55 -0.41 -9.51
C SER A 46 -1.41 -1.41 -9.73
N THR A 47 -0.63 -1.74 -8.70
CA THR A 47 0.44 -2.76 -8.79
C THR A 47 -0.10 -4.19 -8.63
N ILE A 48 -1.31 -4.34 -8.09
CA ILE A 48 -1.96 -5.64 -7.83
C ILE A 48 -3.05 -5.94 -8.85
N VAL A 49 -3.94 -4.98 -9.09
CA VAL A 49 -5.17 -5.19 -9.87
C VAL A 49 -4.86 -5.11 -11.35
N ASN A 50 -5.09 -6.23 -12.04
CA ASN A 50 -5.10 -6.28 -13.49
C ASN A 50 -6.55 -6.26 -13.99
N PRO A 51 -6.97 -5.26 -14.79
CA PRO A 51 -8.35 -5.16 -15.30
C PRO A 51 -8.85 -6.38 -16.06
N THR A 52 -7.93 -7.18 -16.64
CA THR A 52 -8.26 -8.39 -17.41
C THR A 52 -8.34 -9.65 -16.55
N GLN A 53 -7.95 -9.59 -15.27
CA GLN A 53 -7.91 -10.74 -14.35
C GLN A 53 -8.72 -10.45 -13.09
N LEU A 54 -9.99 -10.87 -13.08
CA LEU A 54 -10.93 -10.59 -11.98
C LEU A 54 -10.45 -11.07 -10.60
N SER A 55 -9.70 -12.17 -10.53
CA SER A 55 -9.13 -12.69 -9.27
C SER A 55 -8.17 -11.70 -8.58
N THR A 56 -7.60 -10.75 -9.32
CA THR A 56 -6.73 -9.72 -8.75
C THR A 56 -7.49 -8.67 -7.93
N PHE A 57 -8.80 -8.53 -8.13
CA PHE A 57 -9.63 -7.71 -7.26
C PHE A 57 -9.82 -8.35 -5.87
N GLU A 58 -9.96 -9.69 -5.82
CA GLU A 58 -10.02 -10.43 -4.55
C GLU A 58 -8.68 -10.37 -3.82
N ASP A 59 -7.56 -10.47 -4.56
CA ASP A 59 -6.22 -10.27 -3.98
C ASP A 59 -6.11 -8.89 -3.32
N TRP A 60 -6.59 -7.83 -4.00
CA TRP A 60 -6.58 -6.48 -3.46
C TRP A 60 -7.41 -6.36 -2.18
N GLN A 61 -8.61 -6.95 -2.13
CA GLN A 61 -9.43 -6.95 -0.91
C GLN A 61 -8.70 -7.63 0.25
N CYS A 62 -8.08 -8.79 0.00
CA CYS A 62 -7.33 -9.50 1.05
C CYS A 62 -6.08 -8.74 1.51
N VAL A 63 -5.38 -8.08 0.59
CA VAL A 63 -4.25 -7.19 0.93
C VAL A 63 -4.74 -6.01 1.78
N LEU A 64 -5.84 -5.36 1.40
CA LEU A 64 -6.38 -4.21 2.13
C LEU A 64 -6.73 -4.56 3.57
N GLU A 65 -7.41 -5.69 3.80
CA GLU A 65 -7.70 -6.19 5.15
C GLU A 65 -6.44 -6.39 6.00
N ARG A 66 -5.35 -6.86 5.38
CA ARG A 66 -4.07 -7.07 6.06
C ARG A 66 -3.30 -5.78 6.31
N LEU A 67 -3.40 -4.80 5.41
CA LEU A 67 -2.86 -3.46 5.62
C LEU A 67 -3.55 -2.79 6.81
N ASP A 68 -4.89 -2.84 6.86
CA ASP A 68 -5.70 -2.31 7.96
C ASP A 68 -5.40 -2.99 9.30
N ALA A 69 -5.09 -4.29 9.29
CA ALA A 69 -4.71 -5.03 10.49
C ALA A 69 -3.22 -4.87 10.89
N HIS A 70 -2.38 -4.24 10.06
CA HIS A 70 -0.94 -4.19 10.31
C HIS A 70 -0.59 -3.11 11.34
N PRO A 71 0.02 -3.45 12.49
CA PRO A 71 0.18 -2.52 13.62
C PRO A 71 1.12 -1.34 13.35
N LEU A 72 1.99 -1.48 12.34
CA LEU A 72 2.98 -0.46 11.97
C LEU A 72 2.57 0.39 10.77
N LEU A 73 1.43 0.08 10.15
CA LEU A 73 0.93 0.84 9.03
C LEU A 73 -0.14 1.79 9.52
N ARG A 74 -0.12 3.00 8.97
CA ARG A 74 -1.13 4.02 9.24
C ARG A 74 -1.79 4.42 7.95
N LYS A 75 -3.11 4.43 7.99
CA LYS A 75 -3.96 5.00 6.97
C LYS A 75 -4.24 6.47 7.28
N SER A 76 -4.24 7.30 6.26
CA SER A 76 -4.66 8.70 6.30
C SER A 76 -5.51 9.03 5.09
N MET A 77 -6.41 9.99 5.22
CA MET A 77 -7.19 10.54 4.12
C MET A 77 -6.72 11.96 3.85
N LYS A 78 -6.48 12.29 2.59
CA LYS A 78 -6.10 13.65 2.16
C LYS A 78 -7.03 14.09 1.04
N GLU A 79 -7.49 15.32 1.13
CA GLU A 79 -8.27 15.93 0.04
C GLU A 79 -7.32 16.41 -1.06
N GLU A 80 -7.54 15.92 -2.28
CA GLU A 80 -6.84 16.34 -3.48
C GLU A 80 -7.85 16.65 -4.58
N LYS A 81 -7.85 17.89 -5.07
CA LYS A 81 -8.73 18.35 -6.16
C LYS A 81 -10.24 18.11 -5.88
N GLY A 82 -10.64 18.12 -4.61
CA GLY A 82 -12.03 17.88 -4.18
C GLY A 82 -12.37 16.42 -3.91
N ASP A 83 -11.43 15.49 -4.14
CA ASP A 83 -11.58 14.06 -3.84
C ASP A 83 -10.78 13.67 -2.60
N PHE A 84 -11.33 12.81 -1.74
CA PHE A 84 -10.58 12.21 -0.63
C PHE A 84 -9.81 10.98 -1.10
N ILE A 85 -8.48 11.08 -1.08
CA ILE A 85 -7.58 10.00 -1.44
C ILE A 85 -7.03 9.35 -0.18
N GLU A 86 -7.10 8.02 -0.16
CA GLU A 86 -6.51 7.20 0.90
C GLU A 86 -5.01 7.03 0.69
N TYR A 87 -4.25 7.19 1.77
CA TYR A 87 -2.81 7.11 1.82
C TYR A 87 -2.34 6.19 2.94
N TRP A 88 -1.31 5.40 2.65
CA TRP A 88 -0.67 4.49 3.58
C TRP A 88 0.76 4.94 3.88
N GLU A 89 1.16 4.85 5.14
CA GLU A 89 2.52 5.13 5.60
C GLU A 89 2.97 4.08 6.61
N ILE A 90 4.26 3.79 6.68
CA ILE A 90 4.85 2.97 7.74
C ILE A 90 5.36 3.86 8.87
N LEU A 91 5.13 3.47 10.11
CA LEU A 91 5.43 4.26 11.31
C LEU A 91 6.86 4.10 11.85
N ILE A 92 7.60 3.07 11.42
CA ILE A 92 8.98 2.79 11.84
C ILE A 92 9.97 3.24 10.78
#